data_AF-B0VHE1-F1
#
_entry.id   AF-B0VHE1-F1
#
_cell.length_a   1.000
_cell.length_b   1.000
_cell.length_c   1.000
_cell.angle_alpha   90.00
_cell.angle_beta   90.00
_cell.angle_gamma   90.00
#
_symmetry.space_group_name_H-M   'P 1'
#
loop_
_entity.id
_entity.type
_entity.pdbx_description
1 polymer ?
#
loop_
_entity_poly.entity_id
_entity_poly.type
_entity_poly.pdbx_seq_one_letter_code
_entity_poly.pdbx_strand_id
1 'polypeptide(L)'
;MLLNAEASNEYMTPDRLNEWLKKNGGYSGSNMRWQIPGEIDGSGLGLELVAQSIVRNDWDFLSNELEKGNKVIVKVTGRRSHWVLVIKQNGPKNKPSSYIINDPGMKEYEERTLAYFGGFKSARSYSGNWLDEQAFDLDSEINVVPVSQDELFLYDVAKLPHPADVYVTLHNNLPVEISGYFILGLFDEEGNYLRTVDYEYATVEASGNYDLLYELPDVKPLNEEHQDLKIIYSKYFSNMPSLTESIELINKGIRNYTNTTN
;
A
#
# COMPACT_ATOMS: atom_id res chain seq x y z
N MET A 1 -9.95 10.03 -1.57
CA MET A 1 -10.94 9.39 -2.48
C MET A 1 -10.30 8.49 -3.53
N LEU A 2 -9.37 8.96 -4.38
CA LEU A 2 -8.38 8.04 -4.99
C LEU A 2 -7.35 7.61 -3.92
N LEU A 3 -7.07 8.54 -3.01
CA LEU A 3 -6.27 8.37 -1.79
C LEU A 3 -7.24 8.34 -0.60
N ASN A 4 -7.94 7.23 -0.36
CA ASN A 4 -8.56 6.95 0.96
C ASN A 4 -7.53 6.20 1.81
N ALA A 5 -7.73 5.90 3.10
CA ALA A 5 -6.72 5.27 3.98
C ALA A 5 -6.11 3.90 3.53
N GLU A 6 -6.47 3.41 2.34
CA GLU A 6 -5.82 2.33 1.59
C GLU A 6 -4.90 2.86 0.44
N ALA A 7 -4.67 4.17 0.38
CA ALA A 7 -3.98 4.95 -0.65
C ALA A 7 -3.56 6.39 -0.20
N SER A 8 -3.79 6.79 1.05
CA SER A 8 -3.25 7.98 1.70
C SER A 8 -2.23 7.61 2.79
N ASN A 9 -0.95 7.61 2.41
CA ASN A 9 0.19 7.58 3.31
C ASN A 9 -0.02 8.52 4.52
N GLU A 10 0.40 8.16 5.74
CA GLU A 10 0.49 9.16 6.82
C GLU A 10 1.42 10.34 6.45
N TYR A 11 2.29 10.18 5.45
CA TYR A 11 3.07 11.26 4.88
C TYR A 11 2.38 12.07 3.77
N MET A 12 1.21 11.66 3.26
CA MET A 12 0.41 12.37 2.25
C MET A 12 -1.05 12.48 2.68
N THR A 13 -1.27 13.23 3.76
CA THR A 13 -2.62 13.62 4.19
C THR A 13 -3.33 14.47 3.14
N PRO A 14 -4.67 14.61 3.16
CA PRO A 14 -5.39 15.52 2.27
C PRO A 14 -4.82 16.95 2.26
N ASP A 15 -4.32 17.42 3.40
CA ASP A 15 -3.67 18.73 3.52
C ASP A 15 -2.31 18.78 2.82
N ARG A 16 -1.48 17.74 2.98
CA ARG A 16 -0.18 17.64 2.31
C ARG A 16 -0.31 17.48 0.79
N LEU A 17 -1.29 16.68 0.35
CA LEU A 17 -1.65 16.59 -1.07
C LEU A 17 -2.07 17.95 -1.61
N ASN A 18 -2.94 18.66 -0.89
CA ASN A 18 -3.40 19.99 -1.28
C ASN A 18 -2.23 20.99 -1.34
N GLU A 19 -1.31 20.95 -0.38
CA GLU A 19 -0.09 21.76 -0.41
C GLU A 19 0.83 21.41 -1.59
N TRP A 20 1.04 20.13 -1.86
CA TRP A 20 1.83 19.66 -3.00
C TRP A 20 1.19 20.10 -4.32
N LEU A 21 -0.12 19.94 -4.47
CA LEU A 21 -0.86 20.39 -5.66
C LEU A 21 -0.79 21.91 -5.83
N LYS A 22 -0.87 22.71 -4.75
CA LYS A 22 -0.68 24.16 -4.83
C LYS A 22 0.71 24.54 -5.35
N LYS A 23 1.76 23.83 -4.90
CA LYS A 23 3.15 24.07 -5.28
C LYS A 23 3.47 23.61 -6.71
N ASN A 24 2.83 22.54 -7.17
CA ASN A 24 3.12 21.89 -8.45
C ASN A 24 2.08 22.22 -9.54
N GLY A 25 1.35 23.33 -9.40
CA GLY A 25 0.39 23.77 -10.42
C GLY A 25 -0.80 22.82 -10.60
N GLY A 26 -1.12 22.04 -9.57
CA GLY A 26 -2.29 21.18 -9.44
C GLY A 26 -3.62 21.92 -9.35
N TYR A 27 -3.59 23.27 -9.30
CA TYR A 27 -4.79 24.11 -9.37
C TYR A 27 -4.68 25.18 -10.47
N SER A 28 -5.83 25.48 -11.10
CA SER A 28 -6.05 26.68 -11.91
C SER A 28 -7.22 27.45 -11.28
N GLY A 29 -6.88 28.47 -10.50
CA GLY A 29 -7.83 29.10 -9.57
C GLY A 29 -8.26 28.11 -8.48
N SER A 30 -9.57 27.93 -8.30
CA SER A 30 -10.14 26.92 -7.40
C SER A 30 -10.33 25.53 -8.02
N ASN A 31 -9.96 25.36 -9.29
CA ASN A 31 -10.18 24.11 -10.02
C ASN A 31 -8.94 23.22 -9.96
N MET A 32 -9.11 21.97 -9.50
CA MET A 32 -8.02 21.00 -9.53
C MET A 32 -7.72 20.51 -10.95
N ARG A 33 -6.45 20.47 -11.30
CA ARG A 33 -5.89 19.91 -12.54
C ARG A 33 -5.55 18.45 -12.30
N TRP A 34 -6.54 17.58 -12.49
CA TRP A 34 -6.47 16.14 -12.18
C TRP A 34 -5.44 15.29 -12.93
N GLN A 35 -4.77 15.84 -13.94
CA GLN A 35 -3.57 15.22 -14.50
C GLN A 35 -2.37 15.31 -13.54
N ILE A 36 -2.31 16.36 -12.71
CA ILE A 36 -1.19 16.65 -11.81
C ILE A 36 -1.14 15.72 -10.59
N PRO A 37 -2.26 15.30 -9.96
CA PRO A 37 -2.24 14.25 -8.95
C PRO A 37 -1.58 12.93 -9.39
N GLY A 38 -1.58 12.60 -10.68
CA GLY A 38 -0.88 11.40 -11.18
C GLY A 38 0.64 11.57 -11.30
N GLU A 39 1.15 12.78 -11.11
CA GLU A 39 2.60 13.08 -11.13
C GLU A 39 3.19 13.09 -9.71
N ILE A 40 2.38 12.85 -8.68
CA ILE A 40 2.80 12.95 -7.26
C ILE A 40 3.86 11.92 -6.88
N ASP A 41 3.88 10.80 -7.60
CA ASP A 41 4.77 9.65 -7.40
C ASP A 41 5.95 9.64 -8.40
N GLY A 42 6.12 10.72 -9.18
CA GLY A 42 7.03 10.76 -10.32
C GLY A 42 6.40 10.24 -11.61
N SER A 43 7.00 10.57 -12.75
CA SER A 43 6.52 10.08 -14.06
C SER A 43 6.90 8.61 -14.23
N GLY A 44 5.92 7.71 -14.36
CA GLY A 44 6.16 6.31 -14.74
C GLY A 44 6.15 5.28 -13.61
N LEU A 45 5.82 5.68 -12.36
CA LEU A 45 6.02 4.82 -11.18
C LEU A 45 4.81 4.72 -10.22
N GLY A 46 3.71 5.45 -10.45
CA GLY A 46 2.57 5.53 -9.51
C GLY A 46 1.18 5.59 -10.16
N LEU A 47 0.29 6.45 -9.64
CA LEU A 47 -1.07 6.65 -10.16
C LEU A 47 -1.03 7.24 -11.57
N GLU A 48 -1.18 6.43 -12.62
CA GLU A 48 -0.98 6.87 -14.00
C GLU A 48 -2.30 7.11 -14.73
N LEU A 49 -2.48 8.33 -15.28
CA LEU A 49 -3.62 8.61 -16.15
C LEU A 49 -3.43 7.91 -17.49
N VAL A 50 -4.09 6.76 -17.68
CA VAL A 50 -3.98 5.95 -18.90
C VAL A 50 -5.04 6.25 -19.94
N ALA A 51 -6.20 6.75 -19.52
CA ALA A 51 -7.28 7.05 -20.45
C ALA A 51 -8.23 8.12 -19.90
N GLN A 52 -8.91 8.82 -20.82
CA GLN A 52 -9.95 9.78 -20.48
C GLN A 52 -11.06 9.76 -21.53
N SER A 53 -12.29 9.99 -21.09
CA SER A 53 -13.44 10.23 -21.96
C SER A 53 -14.12 11.56 -21.62
N ILE A 54 -14.41 12.33 -22.65
CA ILE A 54 -15.21 13.56 -22.57
C ILE A 54 -16.65 13.33 -23.04
N VAL A 55 -17.01 12.09 -23.38
CA VAL A 55 -18.33 11.72 -23.88
C VAL A 55 -19.27 11.50 -22.69
N ARG A 56 -20.46 12.09 -22.78
CA ARG A 56 -21.49 11.94 -21.75
C ARG A 56 -21.97 10.48 -21.72
N ASN A 57 -22.01 9.90 -20.53
CA ASN A 57 -22.45 8.52 -20.32
C ASN A 57 -21.74 7.53 -21.24
N ASP A 58 -20.43 7.68 -21.39
CA ASP A 58 -19.58 6.73 -22.11
C ASP A 58 -19.42 5.43 -21.32
N TRP A 59 -20.50 4.66 -21.27
CA TRP A 59 -20.58 3.38 -20.58
C TRP A 59 -19.57 2.39 -21.15
N ASP A 60 -19.27 2.50 -22.45
CA ASP A 60 -18.25 1.71 -23.12
C ASP A 60 -16.86 1.92 -22.53
N PHE A 61 -16.44 3.18 -22.44
CA PHE A 61 -15.23 3.53 -21.74
C PHE A 61 -15.24 3.05 -20.27
N LEU A 62 -16.31 3.35 -19.53
CA LEU A 62 -16.34 3.07 -18.09
C LEU A 62 -16.19 1.58 -17.77
N SER A 63 -16.98 0.69 -18.40
CA SER A 63 -16.84 -0.75 -18.14
C SER A 63 -15.50 -1.29 -18.61
N ASN A 64 -15.05 -0.90 -19.81
CA ASN A 64 -13.82 -1.45 -20.37
C ASN A 64 -12.61 -1.10 -19.50
N GLU A 65 -12.60 0.10 -18.91
CA GLU A 65 -11.53 0.51 -17.99
C GLU A 65 -11.62 -0.19 -16.63
N LEU A 66 -12.83 -0.39 -16.10
CA LEU A 66 -13.02 -1.19 -14.88
C LEU A 66 -12.62 -2.67 -15.07
N GLU A 67 -12.91 -3.25 -16.24
CA GLU A 67 -12.53 -4.62 -16.61
C GLU A 67 -11.01 -4.81 -16.70
N LYS A 68 -10.26 -3.75 -17.03
CA LYS A 68 -8.78 -3.74 -16.99
C LYS A 68 -8.22 -3.68 -15.57
N GLY A 69 -9.05 -3.53 -14.54
CA GLY A 69 -8.63 -3.31 -13.16
C GLY A 69 -8.22 -1.87 -12.85
N ASN A 70 -8.46 -0.92 -13.76
CA ASN A 70 -8.12 0.49 -13.54
C ASN A 70 -9.11 1.14 -12.56
N LYS A 71 -8.64 2.13 -11.80
CA LYS A 71 -9.51 2.97 -10.96
C LYS A 71 -10.08 4.08 -11.84
N VAL A 72 -11.40 4.17 -11.91
CA VAL A 72 -12.08 5.15 -12.77
C VAL A 72 -12.81 6.18 -11.92
N ILE A 73 -12.51 7.46 -12.13
CA ILE A 73 -13.31 8.57 -11.60
C ILE A 73 -14.19 9.14 -12.71
N VAL A 74 -15.40 9.57 -12.36
CA VAL A 74 -16.32 10.19 -13.29
C VAL A 74 -16.82 11.53 -12.77
N LYS A 75 -17.05 12.47 -13.69
CA LYS A 75 -17.66 13.76 -13.39
C LYS A 75 -19.17 13.63 -13.49
N VAL A 76 -19.85 13.62 -12.36
CA VAL A 76 -21.29 13.35 -12.30
C VAL A 76 -22.13 14.46 -12.93
N THR A 77 -23.32 14.10 -13.41
CA THR A 77 -24.30 15.04 -13.97
C THR A 77 -25.02 15.80 -12.85
N GLY A 78 -25.40 17.07 -13.09
CA GLY A 78 -26.18 17.88 -12.14
C GLY A 78 -25.68 19.33 -11.96
N ARG A 79 -26.40 20.10 -11.12
CA ARG A 79 -26.08 21.50 -10.77
C ARG A 79 -24.81 21.66 -9.92
N ARG A 80 -24.43 20.64 -9.15
CA ARG A 80 -23.18 20.55 -8.38
C ARG A 80 -22.29 19.43 -8.92
N SER A 81 -21.95 19.52 -10.20
CA SER A 81 -21.12 18.53 -10.89
C SER A 81 -19.73 18.49 -10.25
N HIS A 82 -19.35 17.32 -9.74
CA HIS A 82 -18.06 17.04 -9.11
C HIS A 82 -17.57 15.65 -9.53
N TRP A 83 -16.40 15.24 -9.07
CA TRP A 83 -15.81 13.94 -9.39
C TRP A 83 -16.11 12.93 -8.29
N VAL A 84 -16.51 11.72 -8.68
CA VAL A 84 -16.74 10.57 -7.80
C VAL A 84 -15.90 9.39 -8.28
N LEU A 85 -15.53 8.49 -7.37
CA LEU A 85 -14.87 7.23 -7.72
C LEU A 85 -15.92 6.18 -8.06
N VAL A 86 -15.73 5.46 -9.17
CA VAL A 86 -16.52 4.27 -9.48
C VAL A 86 -15.80 3.05 -8.91
N ILE A 87 -16.45 2.37 -7.97
CA ILE A 87 -15.86 1.26 -7.21
C ILE A 87 -15.93 -0.04 -8.03
N LYS A 88 -17.12 -0.34 -8.57
CA LYS A 88 -17.36 -1.55 -9.35
C LYS A 88 -18.64 -1.44 -10.18
N GLN A 89 -18.73 -2.28 -11.20
CA GLN A 89 -19.97 -2.53 -11.94
C GLN A 89 -20.66 -3.77 -11.38
N ASN A 90 -21.87 -3.60 -10.85
CA ASN A 90 -22.79 -4.66 -10.45
C ASN A 90 -24.07 -4.61 -11.31
N GLY A 91 -24.06 -5.32 -12.43
CA GLY A 91 -25.18 -5.41 -13.39
C GLY A 91 -24.82 -4.89 -14.79
N PRO A 92 -25.82 -4.56 -15.64
CA PRO A 92 -25.60 -4.22 -17.04
C PRO A 92 -24.83 -2.91 -17.24
N LYS A 93 -23.87 -2.96 -18.18
CA LYS A 93 -22.98 -1.86 -18.59
C LYS A 93 -23.68 -0.53 -18.94
N ASN A 94 -24.88 -0.56 -19.50
CA ASN A 94 -25.58 0.66 -19.92
C ASN A 94 -26.58 1.19 -18.87
N LYS A 95 -26.52 0.71 -17.62
CA LYS A 95 -27.42 1.16 -16.54
C LYS A 95 -26.65 1.96 -15.51
N PRO A 96 -27.02 3.22 -15.23
CA PRO A 96 -26.35 4.02 -14.20
C PRO A 96 -26.51 3.40 -12.80
N SER A 97 -27.57 2.64 -12.57
CA SER A 97 -27.79 1.90 -11.31
C SER A 97 -26.85 0.72 -11.12
N SER A 98 -26.08 0.34 -12.15
CA SER A 98 -25.14 -0.77 -12.08
C SER A 98 -23.75 -0.35 -11.66
N TYR A 99 -23.48 0.94 -11.43
CA TYR A 99 -22.15 1.41 -11.07
C TYR A 99 -22.17 1.96 -9.66
N ILE A 100 -21.55 1.24 -8.74
CA ILE A 100 -21.43 1.65 -7.35
C ILE A 100 -20.31 2.69 -7.26
N ILE A 101 -20.56 3.76 -6.49
CA ILE A 101 -19.65 4.90 -6.39
C ILE A 101 -19.29 5.22 -4.94
N ASN A 102 -18.12 5.83 -4.78
CA ASN A 102 -17.74 6.56 -3.58
C ASN A 102 -17.84 8.07 -3.88
N ASP A 103 -18.74 8.76 -3.17
CA ASP A 103 -19.00 10.19 -3.35
C ASP A 103 -18.30 11.00 -2.24
N PRO A 104 -17.30 11.85 -2.58
CA PRO A 104 -16.53 12.60 -1.58
C PRO A 104 -17.27 13.84 -1.09
N GLY A 105 -18.43 14.18 -1.66
CA GLY A 105 -19.25 15.31 -1.26
C GLY A 105 -20.09 15.06 -0.01
N MET A 106 -20.04 13.84 0.55
CA MET A 106 -20.84 13.42 1.70
C MET A 106 -20.00 13.40 2.99
N LYS A 107 -20.62 13.75 4.11
CA LYS A 107 -19.97 13.71 5.44
C LYS A 107 -19.85 12.30 6.00
N GLU A 108 -20.78 11.43 5.62
CA GLU A 108 -20.85 10.03 6.01
C GLU A 108 -20.96 9.18 4.74
N TYR A 109 -20.39 7.99 4.78
CA TYR A 109 -20.48 7.06 3.65
C TYR A 109 -21.92 6.57 3.49
N GLU A 110 -22.41 6.60 2.25
CA GLU A 110 -23.69 6.03 1.86
C GLU A 110 -23.48 5.28 0.55
N GLU A 111 -23.89 4.01 0.49
CA GLU A 111 -23.81 3.24 -0.76
C GLU A 111 -24.71 3.90 -1.82
N ARG A 112 -24.10 4.32 -2.93
CA ARG A 112 -24.79 5.00 -4.02
C ARG A 112 -24.35 4.45 -5.35
N THR A 113 -25.18 4.72 -6.35
CA THR A 113 -24.85 4.43 -7.74
C THR A 113 -24.90 5.69 -8.60
N LEU A 114 -24.37 5.62 -9.81
CA LEU A 114 -24.48 6.73 -10.78
C LEU A 114 -25.93 7.11 -11.11
N ALA A 115 -26.91 6.26 -10.80
CA ALA A 115 -28.33 6.59 -10.96
C ALA A 115 -28.75 7.80 -10.10
N TYR A 116 -28.17 7.96 -8.91
CA TYR A 116 -28.43 9.11 -8.03
C TYR A 116 -28.17 10.45 -8.74
N PHE A 117 -27.17 10.48 -9.62
CA PHE A 117 -26.80 11.68 -10.40
C PHE A 117 -27.36 11.71 -11.82
N GLY A 118 -28.08 10.68 -12.25
CA GLY A 118 -28.53 10.53 -13.64
C GLY A 118 -27.39 10.31 -14.64
N GLY A 119 -26.27 9.72 -14.17
CA GLY A 119 -25.08 9.42 -14.97
C GLY A 119 -23.96 10.45 -14.87
N PHE A 120 -23.07 10.49 -15.87
CA PHE A 120 -21.83 11.27 -15.85
C PHE A 120 -21.54 11.95 -17.19
N LYS A 121 -20.65 12.95 -17.17
CA LYS A 121 -20.31 13.80 -18.32
C LYS A 121 -18.91 13.57 -18.88
N SER A 122 -18.01 13.04 -18.05
CA SER A 122 -16.64 12.72 -18.42
C SER A 122 -16.09 11.68 -17.46
N ALA A 123 -15.10 10.93 -17.89
CA ALA A 123 -14.43 9.91 -17.10
C ALA A 123 -12.90 10.01 -17.25
N ARG A 124 -12.18 9.57 -16.22
CA ARG A 124 -10.73 9.42 -16.23
C ARG A 124 -10.37 8.08 -15.59
N SER A 125 -9.47 7.37 -16.23
CA SER A 125 -9.02 6.05 -15.84
C SER A 125 -7.57 6.12 -15.42
N TYR A 126 -7.27 5.51 -14.28
CA TYR A 126 -5.94 5.47 -13.70
C TYR A 126 -5.47 4.02 -13.55
N SER A 127 -4.30 3.72 -14.10
CA SER A 127 -3.61 2.46 -13.85
C SER A 127 -2.66 2.60 -12.66
N GLY A 128 -2.17 1.45 -12.22
CA GLY A 128 -1.29 1.28 -11.07
C GLY A 128 -1.48 -0.12 -10.53
N ASN A 129 -0.48 -0.66 -9.84
CA ASN A 129 -0.65 -1.91 -9.11
C ASN A 129 -1.54 -1.61 -7.89
N TRP A 130 -2.85 -1.62 -8.06
CA TRP A 130 -3.82 -1.41 -6.97
C TRP A 130 -3.94 -2.71 -6.16
N LEU A 131 -2.96 -2.98 -5.31
CA LEU A 131 -3.04 -4.08 -4.36
C LEU A 131 -4.04 -3.64 -3.29
N ASP A 132 -5.20 -4.29 -3.25
CA ASP A 132 -6.08 -4.21 -2.07
C ASP A 132 -5.64 -5.25 -1.03
N GLU A 133 -5.95 -5.02 0.24
CA GLU A 133 -5.54 -5.90 1.35
C GLU A 133 -6.05 -7.35 1.17
N GLN A 134 -7.12 -7.55 0.39
CA GLN A 134 -7.74 -8.86 0.17
C GLN A 134 -7.05 -9.66 -0.93
N ALA A 135 -6.38 -9.00 -1.87
CA ALA A 135 -5.62 -9.60 -2.97
C ALA A 135 -4.12 -9.66 -2.69
N PHE A 136 -3.66 -9.17 -1.53
CA PHE A 136 -2.25 -9.19 -1.17
C PHE A 136 -1.87 -10.54 -0.56
N ASP A 137 -1.24 -11.39 -1.37
CA ASP A 137 -0.84 -12.76 -1.03
C ASP A 137 0.69 -12.88 -1.12
N LEU A 138 1.35 -12.45 -0.05
CA LEU A 138 2.79 -12.54 0.11
C LEU A 138 3.09 -13.24 1.43
N ASP A 139 3.86 -14.32 1.36
CA ASP A 139 4.31 -15.06 2.54
C ASP A 139 5.73 -14.63 2.94
N SER A 140 6.05 -14.75 4.22
CA SER A 140 7.42 -14.61 4.71
C SER A 140 7.86 -15.76 5.61
N GLU A 141 9.10 -16.19 5.45
CA GLU A 141 9.81 -17.07 6.40
C GLU A 141 10.96 -16.29 7.05
N ILE A 142 11.00 -16.26 8.39
CA ILE A 142 11.99 -15.50 9.17
C ILE A 142 12.91 -16.47 9.91
N ASN A 143 14.22 -16.33 9.71
CA ASN A 143 15.26 -17.07 10.41
C ASN A 143 16.16 -16.10 11.19
N VAL A 144 16.24 -16.27 12.52
CA VAL A 144 17.09 -15.45 13.40
C VAL A 144 18.35 -16.23 13.75
N VAL A 145 19.51 -15.71 13.40
CA VAL A 145 20.81 -16.37 13.53
C VAL A 145 21.71 -15.51 14.43
N PRO A 146 22.23 -16.03 15.55
CA PRO A 146 23.12 -15.25 16.41
C PRO A 146 24.43 -14.92 15.68
N VAL A 147 25.06 -13.81 16.06
CA VAL A 147 26.45 -13.56 15.67
C VAL A 147 27.37 -14.68 16.19
N SER A 148 28.55 -14.82 15.59
CA SER A 148 29.47 -15.92 15.90
C SER A 148 29.83 -15.98 17.40
N GLN A 149 30.05 -17.19 17.93
CA GLN A 149 30.36 -17.38 19.36
C GLN A 149 31.62 -16.63 19.82
N ASP A 150 32.61 -16.51 18.94
CA ASP A 150 33.84 -15.76 19.22
C ASP A 150 33.56 -14.25 19.41
N GLU A 151 32.50 -13.75 18.78
CA GLU A 151 32.05 -12.37 18.88
C GLU A 151 31.16 -12.15 20.11
N LEU A 152 30.24 -13.09 20.40
CA LEU A 152 29.32 -13.04 21.55
C LEU A 152 30.06 -12.82 22.89
N PHE A 153 31.22 -13.45 23.06
CA PHE A 153 32.04 -13.27 24.27
C PHE A 153 32.44 -11.79 24.50
N LEU A 154 32.70 -11.02 23.44
CA LEU A 154 33.05 -9.61 23.56
C LEU A 154 31.87 -8.79 24.08
N TYR A 155 30.65 -9.12 23.65
CA TYR A 155 29.42 -8.49 24.14
C TYR A 155 29.17 -8.81 25.61
N ASP A 156 29.41 -10.05 26.05
CA ASP A 156 29.28 -10.46 27.46
C ASP A 156 30.25 -9.70 28.37
N VAL A 157 31.52 -9.62 27.98
CA VAL A 157 32.55 -8.91 28.75
C VAL A 157 32.22 -7.42 28.86
N ALA A 158 31.72 -6.83 27.77
CA ALA A 158 31.34 -5.42 27.72
C ALA A 158 29.94 -5.14 28.30
N LYS A 159 29.17 -6.18 28.68
CA LYS A 159 27.76 -6.10 29.11
C LYS A 159 26.87 -5.38 28.09
N LEU A 160 27.11 -5.64 26.81
CA LEU A 160 26.35 -5.08 25.70
C LEU A 160 25.19 -6.01 25.29
N PRO A 161 24.16 -5.49 24.62
CA PRO A 161 23.12 -6.31 23.98
C PRO A 161 23.70 -7.32 23.00
N HIS A 162 23.05 -8.48 22.85
CA HIS A 162 23.48 -9.53 21.93
C HIS A 162 22.79 -9.39 20.58
N PRO A 163 23.52 -9.08 19.50
CA PRO A 163 22.92 -8.93 18.19
C PRO A 163 22.68 -10.28 17.49
N ALA A 164 21.82 -10.25 16.46
CA ALA A 164 21.59 -11.36 15.54
C ALA A 164 21.30 -10.86 14.12
N ASP A 165 21.67 -11.68 13.14
CA ASP A 165 21.25 -11.52 11.75
C ASP A 165 19.86 -12.12 11.57
N VAL A 166 18.99 -11.42 10.85
CA VAL A 166 17.64 -11.88 10.54
C VAL A 166 17.51 -12.06 9.04
N TYR A 167 17.45 -13.32 8.60
CA TYR A 167 17.25 -13.70 7.21
C TYR A 167 15.77 -13.88 6.95
N VAL A 168 15.26 -13.22 5.91
CA VAL A 168 13.85 -13.23 5.57
C VAL A 168 13.68 -13.60 4.11
N THR A 169 12.97 -14.69 3.86
CA THR A 169 12.60 -15.09 2.49
C THR A 169 11.15 -14.69 2.25
N LEU A 170 10.94 -13.83 1.26
CA LEU A 170 9.62 -13.45 0.77
C LEU A 170 9.20 -14.37 -0.38
N HIS A 171 7.95 -14.79 -0.36
CA HIS A 171 7.33 -15.53 -1.47
C HIS A 171 6.14 -14.73 -2.02
N ASN A 172 6.25 -14.29 -3.27
CA ASN A 172 5.18 -13.59 -3.96
C ASN A 172 4.26 -14.58 -4.66
N ASN A 173 3.07 -14.82 -4.10
CA ASN A 173 2.08 -15.69 -4.73
C ASN A 173 1.31 -15.00 -5.87
N LEU A 174 1.51 -13.69 -6.08
CA LEU A 174 0.81 -12.93 -7.09
C LEU A 174 1.38 -13.17 -8.50
N PRO A 175 0.53 -13.11 -9.55
CA PRO A 175 0.97 -13.20 -10.95
C PRO A 175 1.58 -11.88 -11.47
N VAL A 176 1.92 -10.95 -10.58
CA VAL A 176 2.51 -9.63 -10.89
C VAL A 176 3.66 -9.33 -9.93
N GLU A 177 4.61 -8.51 -10.37
CA GLU A 177 5.72 -8.05 -9.51
C GLU A 177 5.24 -7.11 -8.40
N ILE A 178 5.95 -7.13 -7.27
CA ILE A 178 5.69 -6.27 -6.13
C ILE A 178 6.96 -5.53 -5.76
N SER A 179 6.90 -4.19 -5.79
CA SER A 179 7.98 -3.31 -5.34
C SER A 179 7.51 -2.45 -4.17
N GLY A 180 8.35 -2.35 -3.14
CA GLY A 180 8.06 -1.54 -1.97
C GLY A 180 9.06 -1.75 -0.84
N TYR A 181 8.76 -1.18 0.32
CA TYR A 181 9.52 -1.42 1.54
C TYR A 181 8.99 -2.66 2.26
N PHE A 182 9.92 -3.50 2.70
CA PHE A 182 9.68 -4.60 3.61
C PHE A 182 10.32 -4.24 4.95
N ILE A 183 9.47 -4.03 5.94
CA ILE A 183 9.86 -3.53 7.26
C ILE A 183 9.84 -4.70 8.23
N LEU A 184 10.96 -4.93 8.92
CA LEU A 184 11.02 -5.86 10.03
C LEU A 184 10.50 -5.18 11.28
N GLY A 185 9.30 -5.58 11.72
CA GLY A 185 8.65 -5.07 12.92
C GLY A 185 8.80 -6.03 14.10
N LEU A 186 8.89 -5.45 15.30
CA LEU A 186 8.84 -6.16 16.58
C LEU A 186 7.45 -5.98 17.20
N PHE A 187 6.87 -7.07 17.68
CA PHE A 187 5.50 -7.14 18.18
C PHE A 187 5.47 -7.80 19.56
N ASP A 188 4.52 -7.42 20.40
CA ASP A 188 4.29 -8.10 21.68
C ASP A 188 3.54 -9.44 21.49
N GLU A 189 3.40 -10.19 22.59
CA GLU A 189 2.69 -11.48 22.63
C GLU A 189 1.22 -11.38 22.20
N GLU A 190 0.61 -10.19 22.34
CA GLU A 190 -0.77 -9.90 21.95
C GLU A 190 -0.88 -9.52 20.46
N GLY A 191 0.25 -9.38 19.77
CA GLY A 191 0.33 -9.01 18.36
C GLY A 191 0.29 -7.50 18.13
N ASN A 192 0.46 -6.66 19.15
CA ASN A 192 0.57 -5.21 18.97
C ASN A 192 1.98 -4.84 18.51
N TYR A 193 2.05 -3.90 17.57
CA TYR A 193 3.30 -3.37 17.08
C TYR A 193 4.04 -2.55 18.15
N LEU A 194 5.32 -2.85 18.37
CA LEU A 194 6.17 -2.15 19.33
C LEU A 194 7.12 -1.16 18.65
N ARG A 195 7.93 -1.63 17.69
CA ARG A 195 8.92 -0.81 16.98
C ARG A 195 9.39 -1.44 15.67
N THR A 196 9.99 -0.61 14.81
CA THR A 196 10.71 -1.05 13.61
C THR A 196 12.10 -1.47 14.06
N VAL A 197 12.52 -2.66 13.64
CA VAL A 197 13.90 -3.12 13.77
C VAL A 197 14.71 -2.52 12.63
N ASP A 198 14.28 -2.78 11.39
CA ASP A 198 14.96 -2.35 10.18
C ASP A 198 14.02 -2.39 8.96
N TYR A 199 14.45 -1.93 7.79
CA TYR A 199 13.66 -1.92 6.56
C TYR A 199 14.51 -1.97 5.29
N GLU A 200 13.98 -2.59 4.24
CA GLU A 200 14.65 -2.72 2.95
C GLU A 200 13.69 -2.42 1.80
N TYR A 201 14.18 -1.77 0.75
CA TYR A 201 13.41 -1.59 -0.50
C TYR A 201 13.77 -2.68 -1.50
N ALA A 202 12.80 -3.48 -1.91
CA ALA A 202 13.03 -4.57 -2.83
C ALA A 202 11.91 -4.71 -3.86
N THR A 203 12.23 -5.41 -4.94
CA THR A 203 11.25 -5.86 -5.94
C THR A 203 11.25 -7.37 -5.96
N VAL A 204 10.09 -7.96 -5.68
CA VAL A 204 9.85 -9.41 -5.75
C VAL A 204 9.15 -9.72 -7.06
N GLU A 205 9.77 -10.55 -7.89
CA GLU A 205 9.20 -10.96 -9.17
C GLU A 205 7.85 -11.66 -8.99
N ALA A 206 7.02 -11.66 -10.04
CA ALA A 206 5.77 -12.39 -10.08
C ALA A 206 5.98 -13.89 -9.84
N SER A 207 5.22 -14.50 -8.92
CA SER A 207 5.38 -15.92 -8.55
C SER A 207 6.80 -16.29 -8.11
N GLY A 208 7.56 -15.30 -7.61
CA GLY A 208 8.99 -15.40 -7.31
C GLY A 208 9.31 -15.41 -5.83
N ASN A 209 10.60 -15.58 -5.53
CA ASN A 209 11.17 -15.47 -4.19
C ASN A 209 12.16 -14.32 -4.13
N TYR A 210 12.31 -13.70 -2.96
CA TYR A 210 13.34 -12.70 -2.71
C TYR A 210 13.85 -12.80 -1.27
N ASP A 211 15.17 -12.78 -1.10
CA ASP A 211 15.81 -12.87 0.21
C ASP A 211 16.23 -11.47 0.70
N LEU A 212 15.95 -11.20 1.96
CA LEU A 212 16.27 -9.98 2.69
C LEU A 212 17.13 -10.32 3.90
N LEU A 213 18.01 -9.39 4.26
CA LEU A 213 18.87 -9.47 5.43
C LEU A 213 18.66 -8.21 6.27
N TYR A 214 18.41 -8.41 7.57
CA TYR A 214 18.28 -7.34 8.55
C TYR A 214 19.19 -7.59 9.75
N GLU A 215 19.50 -6.53 10.49
CA GLU A 215 20.25 -6.62 11.74
C GLU A 215 19.33 -6.39 12.95
N LEU A 216 19.28 -7.36 13.87
CA LEU A 216 18.61 -7.21 15.16
C LEU A 216 19.65 -6.86 16.23
N PRO A 217 19.64 -5.65 16.80
CA PRO A 217 20.69 -5.21 17.74
C PRO A 217 20.62 -5.89 19.12
N ASP A 218 19.48 -6.49 19.48
CA ASP A 218 19.28 -7.20 20.74
C ASP A 218 18.26 -8.33 20.56
N VAL A 219 18.65 -9.57 20.87
CA VAL A 219 17.80 -10.76 20.80
C VAL A 219 16.93 -10.98 22.04
N LYS A 220 17.17 -10.27 23.15
CA LYS A 220 16.38 -10.40 24.40
C LYS A 220 14.88 -10.28 24.21
N PRO A 221 14.35 -9.35 23.37
CA PRO A 221 12.94 -9.32 23.03
C PRO A 221 12.35 -10.70 22.67
N LEU A 222 13.07 -11.49 21.87
CA LEU A 222 12.60 -12.79 21.38
C LEU A 222 12.80 -13.91 22.41
N ASN A 223 13.86 -13.83 23.20
CA ASN A 223 14.26 -14.91 24.10
C ASN A 223 13.68 -14.78 25.51
N GLU A 224 13.48 -13.55 25.99
CA GLU A 224 13.11 -13.26 27.38
C GLU A 224 11.77 -12.52 27.52
N GLU A 225 11.38 -11.73 26.51
CA GLU A 225 10.22 -10.83 26.61
C GLU A 225 8.98 -11.35 25.85
N HIS A 226 9.04 -12.57 25.31
CA HIS A 226 7.96 -13.22 24.55
C HIS A 226 7.44 -12.37 23.36
N GLN A 227 8.32 -11.58 22.75
CA GLN A 227 8.01 -10.77 21.57
C GLN A 227 8.25 -11.56 20.27
N ASP A 228 7.61 -11.10 19.20
CA ASP A 228 7.64 -11.74 17.88
C ASP A 228 8.14 -10.77 16.80
N LEU A 229 8.72 -11.31 15.73
CA LEU A 229 9.07 -10.53 14.53
C LEU A 229 8.08 -10.80 13.42
N LYS A 230 7.67 -9.74 12.73
CA LYS A 230 6.85 -9.88 11.52
C LYS A 230 7.34 -8.93 10.45
N ILE A 231 7.10 -9.31 9.20
CA ILE A 231 7.32 -8.43 8.08
C ILE A 231 6.05 -7.65 7.81
N ILE A 232 6.25 -6.36 7.67
CA ILE A 232 5.24 -5.40 7.31
C ILE A 232 5.60 -4.92 5.90
N TYR A 233 4.72 -5.16 4.94
CA TYR A 233 4.87 -4.60 3.60
C TYR A 233 4.29 -3.20 3.54
N SER A 234 5.05 -2.30 2.94
CA SER A 234 4.77 -0.88 2.91
C SER A 234 4.97 -0.40 1.48
N LYS A 235 3.87 -0.27 0.75
CA LYS A 235 3.88 0.14 -0.65
C LYS A 235 4.11 1.65 -0.73
N TYR A 236 5.38 2.07 -0.85
CA TYR A 236 5.69 3.50 -0.95
C TYR A 236 6.55 3.91 -2.13
N PHE A 237 6.11 5.04 -2.69
CA PHE A 237 6.73 5.83 -3.74
C PHE A 237 7.63 6.95 -3.16
N SER A 238 8.13 6.78 -1.93
CA SER A 238 8.98 7.74 -1.22
C SER A 238 10.32 7.09 -0.85
N ASN A 239 11.36 7.88 -0.57
CA ASN A 239 12.67 7.33 -0.17
C ASN A 239 12.73 6.80 1.28
N MET A 240 11.59 6.69 1.99
CA MET A 240 11.52 6.20 3.36
C MET A 240 10.25 5.34 3.59
N PRO A 241 10.32 4.32 4.47
CA PRO A 241 9.19 3.46 4.84
C PRO A 241 8.11 4.19 5.67
N SER A 242 6.86 3.74 5.61
CA SER A 242 5.77 4.18 6.50
C SER A 242 4.97 2.99 7.03
N LEU A 243 4.65 2.97 8.33
CA LEU A 243 3.91 1.88 8.98
C LEU A 243 2.39 1.96 8.81
N THR A 244 1.94 2.93 8.04
CA THR A 244 0.63 3.57 8.25
C THR A 244 -0.36 3.19 7.17
N GLU A 245 0.18 2.70 6.06
CA GLU A 245 -0.53 1.95 5.03
C GLU A 245 0.32 0.73 4.77
N SER A 246 0.22 -0.20 5.71
CA SER A 246 1.09 -1.33 5.74
C SER A 246 0.30 -2.59 5.98
N ILE A 247 0.68 -3.64 5.26
CA ILE A 247 0.02 -4.93 5.33
C ILE A 247 0.97 -5.84 6.05
N GLU A 248 0.54 -6.35 7.21
CA GLU A 248 1.25 -7.42 7.89
C GLU A 248 1.24 -8.66 6.98
N LEU A 249 2.42 -9.22 6.72
CA LEU A 249 2.52 -10.43 5.92
C LEU A 249 2.02 -11.64 6.67
N ILE A 250 1.52 -12.64 5.94
CA ILE A 250 1.24 -13.95 6.51
C ILE A 250 2.59 -14.57 6.88
N ASN A 251 2.89 -14.56 8.18
CA ASN A 251 4.10 -15.16 8.71
C ASN A 251 3.93 -16.68 8.76
N LYS A 252 4.77 -17.43 8.04
CA LYS A 252 4.80 -18.91 8.11
C LYS A 252 5.50 -19.44 9.36
N GLY A 253 5.97 -18.56 10.22
CA GLY A 253 6.59 -18.84 11.51
C GLY A 253 8.04 -18.38 11.55
N ILE A 254 8.53 -18.11 12.77
CA ILE A 254 9.93 -17.78 13.03
C ILE A 254 10.71 -19.03 13.41
N ARG A 255 11.89 -19.20 12.80
CA ARG A 255 12.92 -20.13 13.27
C ARG A 255 14.01 -19.35 14.00
N ASN A 256 13.95 -19.37 15.33
CA ASN A 256 14.93 -18.70 16.19
C ASN A 256 16.06 -19.68 16.57
N TYR A 257 17.24 -19.50 15.98
CA TYR A 257 18.42 -20.34 16.24
C TYR A 257 19.33 -19.78 17.35
N THR A 258 18.92 -18.70 18.03
CA THR A 258 19.73 -18.13 19.12
C THR A 258 19.70 -18.99 20.39
N ASN A 259 18.69 -19.86 20.52
CA ASN A 259 18.54 -20.78 21.66
C ASN A 259 18.98 -22.22 21.35
N THR A 260 19.45 -22.50 20.13
CA THR A 260 20.02 -23.82 19.79
C THR A 260 21.43 -23.93 20.37
N THR A 261 21.54 -24.57 21.53
CA THR A 261 22.80 -25.12 22.02
C THR A 261 23.27 -26.23 21.09
N ASN A 262 24.41 -26.05 20.43
CA ASN A 262 25.22 -27.19 19.96
C ASN A 262 25.77 -27.97 21.17
#